data_AF-A0A532D4P5-F1
#
_entry.id   AF-A0A532D4P5-F1
#
_cell.length_a   1.000
_cell.length_b   1.000
_cell.length_c   1.000
_cell.angle_alpha   90.00
_cell.angle_beta   90.00
_cell.angle_gamma   90.00
#
_symmetry.space_group_name_H-M   'P 1'
#
loop_
_entity.id
_entity.type
_entity.pdbx_description
1 polymer ?
#
loop_
_entity_poly.entity_id
_entity_poly.type
_entity_poly.pdbx_seq_one_letter_code
_entity_poly.pdbx_strand_id
1 'polypeptide(L)'
;MAQDQPIKTLVVALVDDAAAAVYSINRLNPEALCFVLPEGSKALVESDIQPKIQQMPRRWDWIVLADVMEFPSLYQTMARSLPDLLRTWEVQPGELVVDLSGATPAMAGALTLVALPWTSRVVELARARDGQEGDRVELGPKTLVWTQSNPWDEQATVSRREGCELFNRGLFRAAAKLFHGVELRVSGGHKPLHRAFTDLAEGYESWERFQYRQAWDKLRTATKALEMASLWGGPAGLIAILPHLKANASFLEKLVLDPAEVKEYLALDLLAYVGRHLHVGHDPEGAMTALVRALEAFAQVRLYKAHKIKSWDVSPGQLPQALQETCRTCYLEDIDGKYKLPLQAQFRVLAGLGDQLGQAFLKEWPKMKPLLDAANHAVLGHGFEPIKAERVQQLYDVVIRLTGVAASSLPKFPVLNL
;
A
#
# COMPACT_ATOMS: atom_id res chain seq x y z
N MET A 1 28.10 -6.90 7.15
CA MET A 1 28.80 -6.64 8.44
C MET A 1 27.81 -6.47 9.59
N ALA A 2 26.89 -7.42 9.78
CA ALA A 2 25.91 -7.43 10.90
C ALA A 2 25.88 -8.79 11.62
N GLN A 3 26.93 -9.61 11.44
CA GLN A 3 26.87 -11.06 11.67
C GLN A 3 26.75 -11.46 13.15
N ASP A 4 27.26 -10.64 14.08
CA ASP A 4 27.39 -10.99 15.51
C ASP A 4 26.75 -9.95 16.45
N GLN A 5 25.69 -9.25 16.01
CA GLN A 5 24.92 -8.37 16.90
C GLN A 5 23.91 -9.18 17.73
N PRO A 6 23.66 -8.79 19.00
CA PRO A 6 22.59 -9.34 19.81
C PRO A 6 21.26 -9.31 19.06
N ILE A 7 20.48 -10.38 19.19
CA ILE A 7 19.16 -10.51 18.56
C ILE A 7 18.03 -10.52 19.57
N LYS A 8 16.82 -10.17 19.12
CA LYS A 8 15.65 -10.17 20.01
C LYS A 8 15.21 -11.59 20.37
N THR A 9 15.07 -12.49 19.39
CA THR A 9 14.55 -13.83 19.64
C THR A 9 15.27 -14.89 18.82
N LEU A 10 15.66 -15.98 19.48
CA LEU A 10 16.22 -17.17 18.86
C LEU A 10 15.32 -18.38 19.15
N VAL A 11 14.99 -19.13 18.12
CA VAL A 11 14.42 -20.48 18.26
C VAL A 11 15.47 -21.48 17.79
N VAL A 12 15.85 -22.42 18.66
CA VAL A 12 16.85 -23.46 18.38
C VAL A 12 16.17 -24.81 18.27
N ALA A 13 16.26 -25.44 17.11
CA ALA A 13 15.91 -26.85 16.95
C ALA A 13 17.03 -27.74 17.52
N LEU A 14 16.71 -28.65 18.44
CA LEU A 14 17.68 -29.48 19.14
C LEU A 14 17.20 -30.93 19.25
N VAL A 15 18.09 -31.88 18.91
CA VAL A 15 17.94 -33.30 19.22
C VAL A 15 19.06 -33.73 20.17
N ASP A 16 20.31 -33.69 19.73
CA ASP A 16 21.47 -34.19 20.50
C ASP A 16 22.74 -33.32 20.40
N ASP A 17 22.81 -32.37 19.46
CA ASP A 17 24.01 -31.54 19.24
C ASP A 17 24.05 -30.30 20.16
N ALA A 18 24.38 -30.53 21.43
CA ALA A 18 24.54 -29.46 22.41
C ALA A 18 25.65 -28.45 22.04
N ALA A 19 26.74 -28.92 21.41
CA ALA A 19 27.86 -28.05 21.05
C ALA A 19 27.45 -27.02 19.99
N ALA A 20 26.70 -27.44 18.97
CA ALA A 20 26.15 -26.55 17.96
C ALA A 20 25.19 -25.51 18.58
N ALA A 21 24.28 -25.94 19.45
CA ALA A 21 23.34 -25.04 20.13
C ALA A 21 24.06 -24.00 21.00
N VAL A 22 25.04 -24.40 21.81
CA VAL A 22 25.85 -23.47 22.62
C VAL A 22 26.56 -22.44 21.75
N TYR A 23 27.14 -22.88 20.63
CA TYR A 23 27.83 -22.00 19.70
C TYR A 23 26.86 -20.94 19.13
N SER A 24 25.71 -21.35 18.59
CA SER A 24 24.72 -20.44 18.03
C SER A 24 24.17 -19.46 19.06
N ILE A 25 23.84 -19.92 20.27
CA ILE A 25 23.30 -19.07 21.34
C ILE A 25 24.33 -18.01 21.73
N ASN A 26 25.59 -18.41 21.96
CA ASN A 26 26.64 -17.47 22.36
C ASN A 26 27.01 -16.50 21.24
N ARG A 27 27.01 -16.95 19.98
CA ARG A 27 27.27 -16.10 18.82
C ARG A 27 26.19 -15.04 18.63
N LEU A 28 24.92 -15.42 18.78
CA LEU A 28 23.78 -14.55 18.49
C LEU A 28 23.32 -13.73 19.68
N ASN A 29 23.68 -14.12 20.90
CA ASN A 29 23.36 -13.44 22.15
C ASN A 29 21.89 -12.98 22.23
N PRO A 30 20.91 -13.91 22.25
CA PRO A 30 19.50 -13.57 22.16
C PRO A 30 18.92 -13.01 23.47
N GLU A 31 18.01 -12.03 23.37
CA GLU A 31 17.23 -11.57 24.51
C GLU A 31 16.18 -12.59 24.99
N ALA A 32 15.61 -13.35 24.05
CA ALA A 32 14.66 -14.44 24.30
C ALA A 32 15.04 -15.71 23.53
N LEU A 33 14.96 -16.87 24.18
CA LEU A 33 15.42 -18.16 23.64
C LEU A 33 14.36 -19.24 23.76
N CYS A 34 13.95 -19.85 22.65
CA CYS A 34 13.06 -21.01 22.67
C CYS A 34 13.78 -22.25 22.14
N PHE A 35 13.70 -23.36 22.86
CA PHE A 35 14.15 -24.66 22.36
C PHE A 35 12.98 -25.44 21.75
N VAL A 36 13.15 -25.98 20.54
CA VAL A 36 12.22 -26.92 19.92
C VAL A 36 12.88 -28.29 19.92
N LEU A 37 12.42 -29.19 20.79
CA LEU A 37 13.12 -30.46 21.09
C LEU A 37 12.20 -31.57 21.57
N PRO A 38 12.60 -32.85 21.47
CA PRO A 38 11.85 -33.94 22.10
C PRO A 38 12.06 -33.96 23.62
N GLU A 39 11.11 -34.52 24.37
CA GLU A 39 11.15 -34.54 25.85
C GLU A 39 12.49 -35.06 26.42
N GLY A 40 13.08 -36.08 25.78
CA GLY A 40 14.35 -36.67 26.19
C GLY A 40 15.56 -35.73 26.11
N SER A 41 15.49 -34.66 25.32
CA SER A 41 16.57 -33.69 25.14
C SER A 41 16.56 -32.58 26.19
N LYS A 42 15.60 -32.58 27.14
CA LYS A 42 15.57 -31.57 28.22
C LYS A 42 16.78 -31.63 29.13
N ALA A 43 17.15 -32.83 29.56
CA ALA A 43 18.31 -33.03 30.41
C ALA A 43 19.60 -32.50 29.75
N LEU A 44 19.74 -32.68 28.43
CA LEU A 44 20.87 -32.17 27.65
C LEU A 44 20.98 -30.64 27.71
N VAL A 45 19.86 -29.92 27.65
CA VAL A 45 19.87 -28.45 27.77
C VAL A 45 20.35 -28.04 29.15
N GLU A 46 19.86 -28.68 30.21
CA GLU A 46 20.20 -28.35 31.60
C GLU A 46 21.66 -28.70 31.94
N SER A 47 22.16 -29.85 31.48
CA SER A 47 23.52 -30.33 31.80
C SER A 47 24.60 -29.72 30.92
N ASP A 48 24.35 -29.58 29.62
CA ASP A 48 25.40 -29.35 28.64
C ASP A 48 25.31 -28.01 27.91
N ILE A 49 24.14 -27.39 27.87
CA ILE A 49 23.92 -26.12 27.17
C ILE A 49 23.89 -24.96 28.15
N GLN A 50 22.95 -24.98 29.11
CA GLN A 50 22.72 -23.90 30.07
C GLN A 50 24.00 -23.46 30.80
N PRO A 51 24.86 -24.36 31.33
CA PRO A 51 26.08 -23.93 32.02
C PRO A 51 27.12 -23.24 31.12
N LYS A 52 26.99 -23.37 29.79
CA LYS A 52 27.92 -22.85 28.78
C LYS A 52 27.38 -21.62 28.04
N ILE A 53 26.18 -21.15 28.38
CA ILE A 53 25.63 -19.89 27.86
C ILE A 53 26.36 -18.72 28.55
N GLN A 54 27.05 -17.90 27.76
CA GLN A 54 27.85 -16.77 28.25
C GLN A 54 26.98 -15.64 28.80
N GLN A 55 25.85 -15.38 28.14
CA GLN A 55 24.89 -14.37 28.55
C GLN A 55 23.48 -14.98 28.52
N MET A 56 22.89 -15.14 29.71
CA MET A 56 21.56 -15.74 29.82
C MET A 56 20.49 -14.84 29.19
N PRO A 57 19.55 -15.41 28.42
CA PRO A 57 18.43 -14.67 27.88
C PRO A 57 17.51 -14.20 29.02
N ARG A 58 16.79 -13.09 28.81
CA ARG A 58 15.83 -12.56 29.79
C ARG A 58 14.62 -13.46 29.95
N ARG A 59 14.29 -14.19 28.89
CA ARG A 59 13.14 -15.11 28.81
C ARG A 59 13.59 -16.34 28.04
N TRP A 60 13.13 -17.50 28.47
CA TRP A 60 13.33 -18.72 27.70
C TRP A 60 12.21 -19.72 27.93
N ASP A 61 11.96 -20.57 26.93
CA ASP A 61 10.91 -21.57 26.97
C ASP A 61 11.22 -22.75 26.04
N TRP A 62 10.34 -23.74 26.03
CA TRP A 62 10.50 -25.01 25.35
C TRP A 62 9.22 -25.35 24.58
N ILE A 63 9.35 -25.76 23.33
CA ILE A 63 8.30 -26.45 22.59
C ILE A 63 8.71 -27.90 22.51
N VAL A 64 8.03 -28.72 23.33
CA VAL A 64 8.29 -30.15 23.42
C VAL A 64 7.60 -30.90 22.27
N LEU A 65 8.38 -31.73 21.59
CA LEU A 65 7.91 -32.59 20.51
C LEU A 65 7.75 -34.04 21.02
N ALA A 66 6.67 -34.70 20.62
CA ALA A 66 6.43 -36.11 20.98
C ALA A 66 7.26 -37.10 20.14
N ASP A 67 7.61 -36.70 18.92
CA ASP A 67 8.46 -37.40 17.97
C ASP A 67 9.23 -36.36 17.13
N VAL A 68 10.30 -36.75 16.44
CA VAL A 68 11.15 -35.89 15.61
C VAL A 68 11.19 -36.29 14.13
N MET A 69 10.44 -37.31 13.73
CA MET A 69 10.47 -37.85 12.36
C MET A 69 9.20 -37.54 11.56
N GLU A 70 8.04 -37.50 12.20
CA GLU A 70 6.75 -37.33 11.55
C GLU A 70 6.38 -35.86 11.36
N PHE A 71 6.53 -35.34 10.13
CA PHE A 71 6.22 -33.95 9.79
C PHE A 71 4.83 -33.46 10.26
N PRO A 72 3.72 -34.21 10.10
CA PRO A 72 2.39 -33.69 10.45
C PRO A 72 2.23 -33.37 11.95
N SER A 73 2.73 -34.24 12.84
CA SER A 73 2.63 -34.05 14.30
C SER A 73 3.54 -32.91 14.77
N LEU A 74 4.75 -32.84 14.21
CA LEU A 74 5.70 -31.75 14.40
C LEU A 74 5.11 -30.41 14.01
N TYR A 75 4.58 -30.31 12.79
CA TYR A 75 3.95 -29.10 12.29
C TYR A 75 2.77 -28.68 13.15
N GLN A 76 1.87 -29.59 13.51
CA GLN A 76 0.71 -29.27 14.35
C GLN A 76 1.11 -28.75 15.74
N THR A 77 2.13 -29.35 16.35
CA THR A 77 2.62 -28.93 17.67
C THR A 77 3.24 -27.53 17.58
N MET A 78 4.15 -27.31 16.63
CA MET A 78 4.79 -26.02 16.44
C MET A 78 3.80 -24.92 16.03
N ALA A 79 2.88 -25.20 15.12
CA ALA A 79 1.88 -24.24 14.64
C ALA A 79 0.92 -23.77 15.73
N ARG A 80 0.70 -24.58 16.78
CA ARG A 80 -0.09 -24.21 17.95
C ARG A 80 0.72 -23.45 18.98
N SER A 81 1.94 -23.90 19.27
CA SER A 81 2.73 -23.37 20.39
C SER A 81 3.55 -22.13 20.04
N LEU A 82 4.21 -22.12 18.87
CA LEU A 82 5.16 -21.05 18.52
C LEU A 82 4.49 -19.68 18.36
N PRO A 83 3.36 -19.52 17.64
CA PRO A 83 2.71 -18.22 17.50
C PRO A 83 2.25 -17.60 18.82
N ASP A 84 1.74 -18.42 19.74
CA ASP A 84 1.27 -17.95 21.05
C ASP A 84 2.46 -17.57 21.96
N LEU A 85 3.57 -18.31 21.90
CA LEU A 85 4.82 -17.95 22.57
C LEU A 85 5.36 -16.61 22.05
N LEU A 86 5.49 -16.46 20.73
CA LEU A 86 5.98 -15.23 20.10
C LEU A 86 5.07 -14.03 20.39
N ARG A 87 3.75 -14.24 20.50
CA ARG A 87 2.80 -13.20 20.92
C ARG A 87 3.05 -12.77 22.37
N THR A 88 3.21 -13.73 23.28
CA THR A 88 3.54 -13.47 24.70
C THR A 88 4.86 -12.72 24.86
N TRP A 89 5.81 -12.98 23.95
CA TRP A 89 7.10 -12.31 23.92
C TRP A 89 7.12 -11.01 23.11
N GLU A 90 5.98 -10.59 22.54
CA GLU A 90 5.83 -9.38 21.73
C GLU A 90 6.83 -9.30 20.55
N VAL A 91 7.10 -10.46 19.95
CA VAL A 91 8.00 -10.59 18.81
C VAL A 91 7.30 -10.06 17.55
N GLN A 92 7.93 -9.10 16.89
CA GLN A 92 7.47 -8.46 15.67
C GLN A 92 8.00 -9.22 14.44
N PRO A 93 7.39 -9.02 13.27
CA PRO A 93 7.92 -9.51 12.01
C PRO A 93 9.37 -9.03 11.79
N GLY A 94 10.27 -9.96 11.47
CA GLY A 94 11.68 -9.64 11.22
C GLY A 94 12.54 -9.56 12.50
N GLU A 95 12.09 -10.12 13.61
CA GLU A 95 12.84 -10.17 14.87
C GLU A 95 13.21 -11.58 15.34
N LEU A 96 12.75 -12.62 14.64
CA LEU A 96 13.03 -14.02 14.97
C LEU A 96 14.20 -14.57 14.14
N VAL A 97 15.17 -15.20 14.79
CA VAL A 97 16.17 -16.06 14.15
C VAL A 97 15.83 -17.51 14.42
N VAL A 98 15.91 -18.35 13.38
CA VAL A 98 15.68 -19.79 13.49
C VAL A 98 17.01 -20.51 13.29
N ASP A 99 17.43 -21.29 14.27
CA ASP A 99 18.61 -22.16 14.18
C ASP A 99 18.18 -23.61 13.89
N LEU A 100 18.63 -24.11 12.75
CA LEU A 100 18.33 -25.46 12.25
C LEU A 100 19.49 -26.44 12.41
N SER A 101 20.60 -26.03 13.05
CA SER A 101 21.82 -26.84 13.17
C SER A 101 21.59 -28.22 13.80
N GLY A 102 20.66 -28.30 14.77
CA GLY A 102 20.28 -29.54 15.45
C GLY A 102 18.97 -30.16 14.98
N ALA A 103 18.39 -29.69 13.86
CA ALA A 103 17.09 -30.14 13.37
C ALA A 103 17.19 -31.44 12.55
N THR A 104 16.22 -32.36 12.72
CA THR A 104 15.95 -33.36 11.68
C THR A 104 15.33 -32.67 10.45
N PRO A 105 15.33 -33.31 9.26
CA PRO A 105 14.67 -32.74 8.08
C PRO A 105 13.18 -32.42 8.30
N ALA A 106 12.46 -33.25 9.04
CA ALA A 106 11.05 -33.03 9.36
C ALA A 106 10.85 -31.83 10.31
N MET A 107 11.72 -31.70 11.33
CA MET A 107 11.75 -30.53 12.22
C MET A 107 12.06 -29.25 11.45
N ALA A 108 13.10 -29.27 10.60
CA ALA A 108 13.53 -28.13 9.81
C ALA A 108 12.40 -27.64 8.88
N GLY A 109 11.74 -28.56 8.17
CA GLY A 109 10.61 -28.23 7.30
C GLY A 109 9.44 -27.61 8.06
N ALA A 110 9.02 -28.24 9.17
CA ALA A 110 7.88 -27.76 9.95
C ALA A 110 8.18 -26.43 10.66
N LEU A 111 9.36 -26.29 11.30
CA LEU A 111 9.75 -25.06 11.99
C LEU A 111 9.89 -23.89 11.03
N THR A 112 10.50 -24.10 9.84
CA THR A 112 10.62 -23.05 8.83
C THR A 112 9.26 -22.54 8.38
N LEU A 113 8.31 -23.43 8.09
CA LEU A 113 6.95 -23.06 7.67
C LEU A 113 6.20 -22.26 8.74
N VAL A 114 6.28 -22.70 9.99
CA VAL A 114 5.59 -22.03 11.10
C VAL A 114 6.22 -20.69 11.44
N ALA A 115 7.55 -20.60 11.45
CA ALA A 115 8.28 -19.43 11.89
C ALA A 115 8.38 -18.31 10.83
N LEU A 116 8.22 -18.65 9.53
CA LEU A 116 8.43 -17.73 8.41
C LEU A 116 7.80 -16.33 8.57
N PRO A 117 6.59 -16.15 9.13
CA PRO A 117 6.00 -14.83 9.31
C PRO A 117 6.81 -13.88 10.22
N TRP A 118 7.65 -14.40 11.11
CA TRP A 118 8.47 -13.62 12.05
C TRP A 118 9.97 -13.64 11.71
N THR A 119 10.42 -14.62 10.93
CA THR A 119 11.83 -14.86 10.64
C THR A 119 12.51 -13.68 9.94
N SER A 120 13.66 -13.27 10.48
CA SER A 120 14.61 -12.35 9.85
C SER A 120 15.80 -13.08 9.22
N ARG A 121 16.18 -14.23 9.78
CA ARG A 121 17.20 -15.11 9.22
C ARG A 121 17.04 -16.53 9.74
N VAL A 122 17.42 -17.49 8.90
CA VAL A 122 17.65 -18.89 9.24
C VAL A 122 19.14 -19.12 9.29
N VAL A 123 19.62 -19.79 10.32
CA VAL A 123 21.03 -20.10 10.55
C VAL A 123 21.23 -21.61 10.66
N GLU A 124 22.39 -22.09 10.23
CA GLU A 124 22.76 -23.50 10.30
C GLU A 124 24.29 -23.66 10.33
N LEU A 125 24.79 -24.50 11.23
CA LEU A 125 26.15 -25.02 11.22
C LEU A 125 26.23 -26.24 10.28
N ALA A 126 26.50 -25.99 9.01
CA ALA A 126 26.61 -27.04 8.00
C ALA A 126 28.01 -27.69 8.02
N ARG A 127 28.12 -28.94 7.58
CA ARG A 127 29.45 -29.57 7.39
C ARG A 127 30.26 -28.82 6.34
N ALA A 128 31.52 -28.54 6.67
CA ALA A 128 32.45 -27.90 5.72
C ALA A 128 32.64 -28.76 4.48
N ARG A 129 32.57 -28.16 3.29
CA ARG A 129 32.95 -28.78 2.01
C ARG A 129 34.26 -28.19 1.51
N ASP A 130 35.04 -28.97 0.76
CA ASP A 130 36.27 -28.49 0.14
C ASP A 130 35.99 -27.31 -0.80
N GLY A 131 36.75 -26.23 -0.64
CA GLY A 131 36.58 -24.99 -1.41
C GLY A 131 35.40 -24.10 -0.99
N GLN A 132 34.67 -24.45 0.07
CA GLN A 132 33.58 -23.61 0.58
C GLN A 132 34.13 -22.41 1.36
N GLU A 133 33.82 -21.20 0.90
CA GLU A 133 34.04 -19.96 1.65
C GLU A 133 33.03 -19.84 2.80
N GLY A 134 33.49 -19.40 3.96
CA GLY A 134 32.64 -19.20 5.14
C GLY A 134 33.44 -19.21 6.44
N ASP A 135 32.75 -18.84 7.51
CA ASP A 135 33.32 -18.83 8.87
C ASP A 135 33.41 -20.27 9.38
N ARG A 136 34.62 -20.83 9.39
CA ARG A 136 34.88 -22.21 9.82
C ARG A 136 34.85 -22.29 11.34
N VAL A 137 34.10 -23.26 11.84
CA VAL A 137 33.88 -23.49 13.27
C VAL A 137 34.33 -24.89 13.62
N GLU A 138 35.31 -25.00 14.51
CA GLU A 138 35.75 -26.29 15.05
C GLU A 138 34.94 -26.60 16.31
N LEU A 139 34.06 -27.60 16.24
CA LEU A 139 33.29 -28.10 17.39
C LEU A 139 33.67 -29.56 17.65
N GLY A 140 34.67 -29.76 18.50
CA GLY A 140 35.24 -31.08 18.78
C GLY A 140 35.90 -31.67 17.52
N PRO A 141 35.51 -32.87 17.06
CA PRO A 141 36.07 -33.47 15.85
C PRO A 141 35.39 -32.96 14.55
N LYS A 142 34.39 -32.09 14.65
CA LYS A 142 33.62 -31.59 13.51
C LYS A 142 34.15 -30.22 13.07
N THR A 143 34.57 -30.13 11.82
CA THR A 143 34.77 -28.84 11.14
C THR A 143 33.48 -28.45 10.41
N LEU A 144 32.86 -27.38 10.87
CA LEU A 144 31.59 -26.86 10.37
C LEU A 144 31.78 -25.49 9.72
N VAL A 145 30.77 -25.02 9.00
CA VAL A 145 30.71 -23.67 8.43
C VAL A 145 29.41 -23.04 8.88
N TRP A 146 29.50 -21.83 9.43
CA TRP A 146 28.31 -21.03 9.74
C TRP A 146 27.66 -20.54 8.46
N THR A 147 26.40 -20.92 8.26
CA THR A 147 25.58 -20.44 7.15
C THR A 147 24.39 -19.66 7.69
N GLN A 148 23.99 -18.63 6.95
CA GLN A 148 22.80 -17.87 7.25
C GLN A 148 22.15 -17.37 5.97
N SER A 149 20.83 -17.32 5.95
CA SER A 149 20.04 -16.77 4.86
C SER A 149 18.79 -16.09 5.38
N ASN A 150 18.27 -15.11 4.65
CA ASN A 150 16.96 -14.55 4.92
C ASN A 150 15.98 -15.02 3.83
N PRO A 151 15.02 -15.91 4.14
CA PRO A 151 14.08 -16.42 3.15
C PRO A 151 13.21 -15.32 2.54
N TRP A 152 13.06 -14.18 3.22
CA TRP A 152 12.31 -13.03 2.70
C TRP A 152 12.99 -12.33 1.53
N ASP A 153 14.31 -12.44 1.37
CA ASP A 153 15.00 -11.79 0.25
C ASP A 153 14.54 -12.38 -1.10
N GLU A 154 14.25 -13.69 -1.15
CA GLU A 154 13.68 -14.35 -2.32
C GLU A 154 12.14 -14.21 -2.36
N GLN A 155 11.46 -14.48 -1.23
CA GLN A 155 10.00 -14.43 -1.13
C GLN A 155 9.43 -13.03 -1.38
N ALA A 156 10.23 -11.97 -1.18
CA ALA A 156 9.87 -10.60 -1.48
C ALA A 156 9.47 -10.41 -2.95
N THR A 157 10.01 -11.19 -3.89
CA THR A 157 9.63 -11.08 -5.31
C THR A 157 8.19 -11.53 -5.55
N VAL A 158 7.77 -12.64 -4.94
CA VAL A 158 6.38 -13.13 -5.03
C VAL A 158 5.44 -12.14 -4.36
N SER A 159 5.78 -11.73 -3.15
CA SER A 159 4.99 -10.77 -2.38
C SER A 159 4.87 -9.43 -3.11
N ARG A 160 5.95 -8.92 -3.71
CA ARG A 160 5.94 -7.68 -4.48
C ARG A 160 4.96 -7.76 -5.66
N ARG A 161 4.90 -8.88 -6.38
CA ARG A 161 3.94 -9.09 -7.47
C ARG A 161 2.50 -9.04 -6.97
N GLU A 162 2.19 -9.72 -5.88
CA GLU A 162 0.86 -9.64 -5.24
C GLU A 162 0.51 -8.21 -4.81
N GLY A 163 1.47 -7.48 -4.24
CA GLY A 163 1.32 -6.07 -3.90
C GLY A 163 1.06 -5.19 -5.13
N CYS A 164 1.73 -5.46 -6.24
CA CYS A 164 1.52 -4.78 -7.52
C CYS A 164 0.13 -5.08 -8.09
N GLU A 165 -0.35 -6.33 -8.01
CA GLU A 165 -1.70 -6.70 -8.43
C GLU A 165 -2.78 -5.99 -7.60
N LEU A 166 -2.62 -5.94 -6.28
CA LEU A 166 -3.51 -5.19 -5.39
C LEU A 166 -3.52 -3.70 -5.75
N PHE A 167 -2.34 -3.12 -5.98
CA PHE A 167 -2.19 -1.72 -6.41
C PHE A 167 -2.92 -1.47 -7.73
N ASN A 168 -2.71 -2.33 -8.73
CA ASN A 168 -3.30 -2.20 -10.07
C ASN A 168 -4.83 -2.31 -10.06
N ARG A 169 -5.40 -2.96 -9.03
CA ARG A 169 -6.84 -3.07 -8.78
C ARG A 169 -7.41 -1.91 -7.95
N GLY A 170 -6.61 -0.89 -7.63
CA GLY A 170 -7.02 0.24 -6.79
C GLY A 170 -7.08 -0.07 -5.29
N LEU A 171 -6.61 -1.25 -4.85
CA LEU A 171 -6.59 -1.66 -3.44
C LEU A 171 -5.33 -1.14 -2.74
N PHE A 172 -5.11 0.17 -2.79
CA PHE A 172 -3.86 0.82 -2.37
C PHE A 172 -3.50 0.54 -0.91
N ARG A 173 -4.46 0.60 0.01
CA ARG A 173 -4.22 0.27 1.42
C ARG A 173 -3.75 -1.18 1.62
N ALA A 174 -4.32 -2.13 0.88
CA ALA A 174 -3.93 -3.53 0.97
C ALA A 174 -2.51 -3.74 0.42
N ALA A 175 -2.20 -3.10 -0.72
CA ALA A 175 -0.86 -3.10 -1.30
C ALA A 175 0.18 -2.51 -0.33
N ALA A 176 -0.11 -1.34 0.28
CA ALA A 176 0.76 -0.72 1.28
C ALA A 176 1.04 -1.64 2.46
N LYS A 177 0.01 -2.29 3.02
CA LYS A 177 0.16 -3.25 4.13
C LYS A 177 1.06 -4.42 3.74
N LEU A 178 0.92 -4.93 2.52
CA LEU A 178 1.75 -6.03 2.03
C LEU A 178 3.21 -5.58 1.87
N PHE A 179 3.46 -4.47 1.19
CA PHE A 179 4.82 -3.95 1.00
C PHE A 179 5.51 -3.66 2.33
N HIS A 180 4.79 -3.09 3.29
CA HIS A 180 5.31 -2.85 4.64
C HIS A 180 5.60 -4.16 5.38
N GLY A 181 4.73 -5.16 5.24
CA GLY A 181 4.99 -6.49 5.78
C GLY A 181 6.29 -7.08 5.23
N VAL A 182 6.58 -6.92 3.94
CA VAL A 182 7.86 -7.35 3.34
C VAL A 182 9.04 -6.52 3.88
N GLU A 183 8.91 -5.19 3.93
CA GLU A 183 9.91 -4.27 4.48
C GLU A 183 10.41 -4.68 5.87
N LEU A 184 9.51 -5.12 6.75
CA LEU A 184 9.87 -5.52 8.11
C LEU A 184 10.81 -6.74 8.14
N ARG A 185 10.71 -7.64 7.16
CA ARG A 185 11.32 -8.98 7.18
C ARG A 185 12.52 -9.16 6.25
N VAL A 186 12.58 -8.42 5.15
CA VAL A 186 13.73 -8.48 4.23
C VAL A 186 15.01 -7.95 4.86
N SER A 187 16.15 -8.36 4.30
CA SER A 187 17.46 -7.89 4.72
C SER A 187 17.61 -6.38 4.52
N GLY A 188 18.49 -5.76 5.31
CA GLY A 188 18.65 -4.30 5.39
C GLY A 188 18.79 -3.60 4.03
N GLY A 189 19.51 -4.19 3.08
CA GLY A 189 19.67 -3.63 1.73
C GLY A 189 18.37 -3.54 0.91
N HIS A 190 17.39 -4.40 1.19
CA HIS A 190 16.10 -4.44 0.48
C HIS A 190 15.01 -3.61 1.17
N LYS A 191 15.20 -3.19 2.43
CA LYS A 191 14.19 -2.42 3.18
C LYS A 191 13.83 -1.08 2.50
N PRO A 192 14.78 -0.25 2.02
CA PRO A 192 14.45 1.03 1.40
C PRO A 192 13.55 0.91 0.16
N LEU A 193 13.74 -0.15 -0.64
CA LEU A 193 12.90 -0.41 -1.81
C LEU A 193 11.45 -0.70 -1.41
N HIS A 194 11.23 -1.59 -0.44
CA HIS A 194 9.90 -1.95 0.01
C HIS A 194 9.21 -0.82 0.77
N ARG A 195 9.98 -0.03 1.53
CA ARG A 195 9.51 1.23 2.11
C ARG A 195 8.99 2.19 1.04
N ALA A 196 9.72 2.34 -0.07
CA ALA A 196 9.32 3.19 -1.18
C ALA A 196 8.02 2.69 -1.84
N PHE A 197 7.82 1.37 -1.97
CA PHE A 197 6.55 0.81 -2.43
C PHE A 197 5.38 1.03 -1.45
N THR A 198 5.63 0.92 -0.15
CA THR A 198 4.65 1.28 0.89
C THR A 198 4.23 2.74 0.74
N ASP A 199 5.19 3.66 0.72
CA ASP A 199 4.92 5.10 0.59
C ASP A 199 4.25 5.44 -0.75
N LEU A 200 4.58 4.72 -1.83
CA LEU A 200 3.92 4.83 -3.14
C LEU A 200 2.43 4.51 -3.01
N ALA A 201 2.10 3.33 -2.48
CA ALA A 201 0.73 2.88 -2.32
C ALA A 201 -0.07 3.80 -1.38
N GLU A 202 0.51 4.23 -0.26
CA GLU A 202 -0.11 5.22 0.63
C GLU A 202 -0.34 6.58 -0.04
N GLY A 203 0.56 7.00 -0.93
CA GLY A 203 0.40 8.23 -1.70
C GLY A 203 -0.80 8.18 -2.63
N TYR A 204 -1.02 7.06 -3.33
CA TYR A 204 -2.18 6.87 -4.18
C TYR A 204 -3.49 6.67 -3.39
N GLU A 205 -3.46 5.98 -2.24
CA GLU A 205 -4.60 5.92 -1.30
C GLU A 205 -5.01 7.33 -0.84
N SER A 206 -4.04 8.17 -0.50
CA SER A 206 -4.29 9.56 -0.08
C SER A 206 -4.88 10.38 -1.23
N TRP A 207 -4.44 10.14 -2.46
CA TRP A 207 -4.98 10.79 -3.65
C TRP A 207 -6.45 10.41 -3.87
N GLU A 208 -6.79 9.12 -3.81
CA GLU A 208 -8.18 8.65 -3.95
C GLU A 208 -9.14 9.23 -2.91
N ARG A 209 -8.61 9.66 -1.76
CA ARG A 209 -9.37 10.31 -0.68
C ARG A 209 -9.34 11.84 -0.75
N PHE A 210 -8.84 12.41 -1.85
CA PHE A 210 -8.66 13.84 -2.09
C PHE A 210 -7.73 14.53 -1.07
N GLN A 211 -6.86 13.78 -0.39
CA GLN A 211 -5.85 14.27 0.54
C GLN A 211 -4.59 14.70 -0.23
N TYR A 212 -4.73 15.66 -1.14
CA TYR A 212 -3.74 15.99 -2.18
C TYR A 212 -2.35 16.34 -1.66
N ARG A 213 -2.25 17.08 -0.54
CA ARG A 213 -0.95 17.45 0.04
C ARG A 213 -0.21 16.21 0.55
N GLN A 214 -0.91 15.32 1.27
CA GLN A 214 -0.33 14.07 1.76
C GLN A 214 0.07 13.15 0.60
N ALA A 215 -0.77 13.05 -0.43
CA ALA A 215 -0.47 12.30 -1.65
C ALA A 215 0.81 12.84 -2.31
N TRP A 216 0.93 14.15 -2.46
CA TRP A 216 2.09 14.79 -3.09
C TRP A 216 3.38 14.51 -2.33
N ASP A 217 3.38 14.70 -1.01
CA ASP A 217 4.57 14.49 -0.17
C ASP A 217 5.06 13.03 -0.22
N LYS A 218 4.12 12.08 -0.16
CA LYS A 218 4.40 10.64 -0.27
C LYS A 218 4.92 10.26 -1.65
N LEU A 219 4.21 10.63 -2.72
CA LEU A 219 4.59 10.27 -4.09
C LEU A 219 5.91 10.90 -4.50
N ARG A 220 6.18 12.16 -4.11
CA ARG A 220 7.47 12.82 -4.36
C ARG A 220 8.64 12.06 -3.71
N THR A 221 8.45 11.61 -2.48
CA THR A 221 9.49 10.88 -1.72
C THR A 221 9.69 9.47 -2.28
N ALA A 222 8.60 8.74 -2.50
CA ALA A 222 8.63 7.40 -3.09
C ALA A 222 9.27 7.42 -4.49
N THR A 223 8.91 8.38 -5.34
CA THR A 223 9.48 8.50 -6.70
C THR A 223 11.00 8.65 -6.67
N LYS A 224 11.54 9.47 -5.77
CA LYS A 224 13.01 9.64 -5.62
C LYS A 224 13.68 8.35 -5.16
N ALA A 225 13.09 7.67 -4.17
CA ALA A 225 13.63 6.42 -3.65
C ALA A 225 13.62 5.30 -4.71
N LEU A 226 12.54 5.21 -5.50
CA LEU A 226 12.42 4.27 -6.61
C LEU A 226 13.35 4.61 -7.78
N GLU A 227 13.56 5.90 -8.07
CA GLU A 227 14.55 6.33 -9.07
C GLU A 227 15.95 5.89 -8.66
N MET A 228 16.33 6.09 -7.40
CA MET A 228 17.60 5.58 -6.88
C MET A 228 17.65 4.05 -6.96
N ALA A 229 16.61 3.33 -6.52
CA ALA A 229 16.60 1.87 -6.59
C ALA A 229 16.76 1.36 -8.03
N SER A 230 16.24 2.06 -9.04
CA SER A 230 16.40 1.69 -10.45
C SER A 230 17.86 1.70 -10.93
N LEU A 231 18.74 2.46 -10.27
CA LEU A 231 20.17 2.54 -10.57
C LEU A 231 21.00 1.47 -9.83
N TRP A 232 20.48 0.94 -8.71
CA TRP A 232 21.21 0.05 -7.79
C TRP A 232 20.58 -1.35 -7.70
N GLY A 233 20.08 -1.89 -8.82
CA GLY A 233 19.59 -3.27 -8.89
C GLY A 233 18.15 -3.48 -8.42
N GLY A 234 17.31 -2.46 -8.50
CA GLY A 234 15.85 -2.58 -8.32
C GLY A 234 15.19 -3.51 -9.35
N PRO A 235 13.90 -3.85 -9.16
CA PRO A 235 13.21 -4.80 -10.02
C PRO A 235 13.14 -4.34 -11.47
N ALA A 236 13.18 -5.32 -12.39
CA ALA A 236 12.96 -5.07 -13.80
C ALA A 236 11.60 -4.38 -14.01
N GLY A 237 11.52 -3.44 -14.96
CA GLY A 237 10.31 -2.65 -15.22
C GLY A 237 10.22 -1.35 -14.41
N LEU A 238 11.05 -1.15 -13.38
CA LEU A 238 11.00 0.08 -12.57
C LEU A 238 11.25 1.34 -13.41
N ILE A 239 12.20 1.27 -14.35
CA ILE A 239 12.52 2.37 -15.28
C ILE A 239 11.30 2.77 -16.12
N ALA A 240 10.46 1.79 -16.52
CA ALA A 240 9.29 2.05 -17.35
C ALA A 240 8.18 2.81 -16.60
N ILE A 241 8.08 2.63 -15.27
CA ILE A 241 7.04 3.31 -14.49
C ILE A 241 7.44 4.70 -13.99
N LEU A 242 8.74 5.00 -13.88
CA LEU A 242 9.23 6.28 -13.35
C LEU A 242 8.67 7.52 -14.06
N PRO A 243 8.55 7.56 -15.41
CA PRO A 243 7.94 8.71 -16.09
C PRO A 243 6.50 8.98 -15.64
N HIS A 244 5.71 7.92 -15.42
CA HIS A 244 4.34 8.03 -14.93
C HIS A 244 4.28 8.56 -13.49
N LEU A 245 5.19 8.10 -12.63
CA LEU A 245 5.31 8.61 -11.25
C LEU A 245 5.68 10.09 -11.22
N LYS A 246 6.65 10.51 -12.03
CA LYS A 246 7.08 11.91 -12.16
C LYS A 246 5.95 12.80 -12.69
N ALA A 247 5.21 12.35 -13.72
CA ALA A 247 4.06 13.08 -14.24
C ALA A 247 2.97 13.27 -13.17
N ASN A 248 2.69 12.23 -12.40
CA ASN A 248 1.71 12.25 -11.31
C ASN A 248 2.13 13.16 -10.16
N ALA A 249 3.40 13.10 -9.73
CA ALA A 249 3.95 14.01 -8.73
C ALA A 249 3.89 15.48 -9.18
N SER A 250 4.17 15.76 -10.46
CA SER A 250 4.06 17.11 -11.04
C SER A 250 2.61 17.59 -11.16
N PHE A 251 1.66 16.71 -11.50
CA PHE A 251 0.24 17.05 -11.50
C PHE A 251 -0.22 17.47 -10.10
N LEU A 252 0.11 16.68 -9.08
CA LEU A 252 -0.23 17.00 -7.69
C LEU A 252 0.46 18.27 -7.21
N GLU A 253 1.71 18.50 -7.58
CA GLU A 253 2.43 19.74 -7.26
C GLU A 253 1.64 20.97 -7.71
N LYS A 254 1.19 20.97 -8.98
CA LYS A 254 0.39 22.08 -9.54
C LYS A 254 -0.91 22.26 -8.76
N LEU A 255 -1.60 21.17 -8.41
CA LEU A 255 -2.84 21.24 -7.65
C LEU A 255 -2.64 21.74 -6.20
N VAL A 256 -1.59 21.28 -5.53
CA VAL A 256 -1.31 21.57 -4.12
C VAL A 256 -0.77 22.98 -3.94
N LEU A 257 0.11 23.42 -4.85
CA LEU A 257 0.74 24.74 -4.78
C LEU A 257 -0.09 25.86 -5.41
N ASP A 258 -1.17 25.55 -6.14
CA ASP A 258 -2.10 26.56 -6.64
C ASP A 258 -2.79 27.30 -5.46
N PRO A 259 -2.57 28.62 -5.32
CA PRO A 259 -3.18 29.43 -4.27
C PRO A 259 -4.63 29.84 -4.62
N ALA A 260 -5.11 29.56 -5.83
CA ALA A 260 -6.46 29.93 -6.23
C ALA A 260 -7.52 29.19 -5.40
N GLU A 261 -8.59 29.91 -5.07
CA GLU A 261 -9.76 29.34 -4.39
C GLU A 261 -10.47 28.28 -5.24
N VAL A 262 -10.50 28.48 -6.57
CA VAL A 262 -11.06 27.52 -7.54
C VAL A 262 -9.92 26.94 -8.37
N LYS A 263 -9.66 25.65 -8.14
CA LYS A 263 -8.51 24.95 -8.74
C LYS A 263 -8.91 24.22 -10.00
N GLU A 264 -8.32 24.58 -11.13
CA GLU A 264 -8.58 23.92 -12.41
C GLU A 264 -8.16 22.45 -12.39
N TYR A 265 -7.03 22.14 -11.75
CA TYR A 265 -6.51 20.77 -11.66
C TYR A 265 -7.43 19.86 -10.85
N LEU A 266 -8.29 20.40 -9.98
CA LEU A 266 -9.31 19.60 -9.28
C LEU A 266 -10.37 19.08 -10.25
N ALA A 267 -10.82 19.90 -11.22
CA ALA A 267 -11.77 19.46 -12.24
C ALA A 267 -11.19 18.36 -13.13
N LEU A 268 -9.90 18.47 -13.48
CA LEU A 268 -9.17 17.44 -14.22
C LEU A 268 -9.03 16.14 -13.41
N ASP A 269 -8.68 16.24 -12.13
CA ASP A 269 -8.57 15.05 -11.27
C ASP A 269 -9.91 14.37 -11.05
N LEU A 270 -10.98 15.12 -10.79
CA LEU A 270 -12.33 14.58 -10.64
C LEU A 270 -12.75 13.81 -11.91
N LEU A 271 -12.45 14.34 -13.10
CA LEU A 271 -12.76 13.64 -14.34
C LEU A 271 -11.91 12.37 -14.51
N ALA A 272 -10.64 12.39 -14.13
CA ALA A 272 -9.79 11.19 -14.11
C ALA A 272 -10.27 10.16 -13.07
N TYR A 273 -10.75 10.62 -11.92
CA TYR A 273 -11.29 9.81 -10.83
C TYR A 273 -12.52 9.01 -11.28
N VAL A 274 -13.39 9.59 -12.13
CA VAL A 274 -14.50 8.85 -12.78
C VAL A 274 -13.99 7.61 -13.51
N GLY A 275 -12.93 7.76 -14.31
CA GLY A 275 -12.35 6.65 -15.06
C GLY A 275 -11.75 5.58 -14.13
N ARG A 276 -11.12 5.98 -13.03
CA ARG A 276 -10.58 5.04 -12.03
C ARG A 276 -11.70 4.26 -11.33
N HIS A 277 -12.77 4.92 -10.89
CA HIS A 277 -13.92 4.25 -10.27
C HIS A 277 -14.64 3.33 -11.24
N LEU A 278 -14.91 3.79 -12.47
CA LEU A 278 -15.68 3.03 -13.44
C LEU A 278 -14.94 1.80 -13.96
N HIS A 279 -13.65 1.95 -14.32
CA HIS A 279 -12.92 0.93 -15.04
C HIS A 279 -11.98 0.08 -14.17
N VAL A 280 -11.47 0.63 -13.06
CA VAL A 280 -10.58 -0.10 -12.14
C VAL A 280 -11.37 -0.59 -10.93
N GLY A 281 -12.12 0.30 -10.29
CA GLY A 281 -12.93 -0.01 -9.11
C GLY A 281 -14.22 -0.77 -9.40
N HIS A 282 -14.68 -0.78 -10.66
CA HIS A 282 -16.00 -1.29 -11.07
C HIS A 282 -17.16 -0.72 -10.25
N ASP A 283 -17.06 0.57 -9.89
CA ASP A 283 -17.99 1.31 -9.06
C ASP A 283 -18.71 2.39 -9.89
N PRO A 284 -19.82 2.05 -10.56
CA PRO A 284 -20.56 3.00 -11.39
C PRO A 284 -21.28 4.07 -10.56
N GLU A 285 -21.64 3.78 -9.30
CA GLU A 285 -22.33 4.72 -8.40
C GLU A 285 -21.39 5.86 -7.98
N GLY A 286 -20.21 5.53 -7.47
CA GLY A 286 -19.18 6.51 -7.15
C GLY A 286 -18.72 7.27 -8.38
N ALA A 287 -18.56 6.58 -9.51
CA ALA A 287 -18.20 7.20 -10.78
C ALA A 287 -19.24 8.22 -11.28
N MET A 288 -20.54 7.91 -11.19
CA MET A 288 -21.60 8.86 -11.58
C MET A 288 -21.59 10.11 -10.69
N THR A 289 -21.48 9.92 -9.38
CA THR A 289 -21.44 11.02 -8.41
C THR A 289 -20.24 11.94 -8.68
N ALA A 290 -19.06 11.34 -8.88
CA ALA A 290 -17.86 12.09 -9.23
C ALA A 290 -17.98 12.80 -10.58
N LEU A 291 -18.67 12.22 -11.56
CA LEU A 291 -18.84 12.81 -12.89
C LEU A 291 -19.74 14.05 -12.87
N VAL A 292 -20.83 14.02 -12.10
CA VAL A 292 -21.68 15.20 -11.88
C VAL A 292 -20.87 16.29 -11.16
N ARG A 293 -20.08 15.92 -10.15
CA ARG A 293 -19.19 16.87 -9.46
C ARG A 293 -18.11 17.43 -10.37
N ALA A 294 -17.51 16.62 -11.24
CA ALA A 294 -16.52 17.06 -12.23
C ALA A 294 -17.12 18.09 -13.20
N LEU A 295 -18.32 17.80 -13.74
CA LEU A 295 -19.05 18.70 -14.62
C LEU A 295 -19.33 20.05 -13.93
N GLU A 296 -19.74 20.03 -12.68
CA GLU A 296 -19.91 21.24 -11.88
C GLU A 296 -18.59 22.00 -11.70
N ALA A 297 -17.51 21.30 -11.35
CA ALA A 297 -16.19 21.90 -11.15
C ALA A 297 -15.71 22.64 -12.41
N PHE A 298 -15.98 22.13 -13.62
CA PHE A 298 -15.69 22.85 -14.86
C PHE A 298 -16.48 24.17 -14.99
N ALA A 299 -17.77 24.16 -14.66
CA ALA A 299 -18.56 25.39 -14.65
C ALA A 299 -18.02 26.39 -13.62
N GLN A 300 -17.68 25.93 -12.42
CA GLN A 300 -17.07 26.74 -11.36
C GLN A 300 -15.75 27.37 -11.80
N VAL A 301 -14.89 26.61 -12.46
CA VAL A 301 -13.62 27.10 -13.02
C VAL A 301 -13.87 28.21 -14.05
N ARG A 302 -14.82 28.02 -14.98
CA ARG A 302 -15.14 29.05 -15.99
C ARG A 302 -15.71 30.32 -15.35
N LEU A 303 -16.70 30.18 -14.47
CA LEU A 303 -17.33 31.29 -13.75
C LEU A 303 -16.30 32.10 -12.97
N TYR A 304 -15.41 31.42 -12.26
CA TYR A 304 -14.41 32.10 -11.43
C TYR A 304 -13.28 32.73 -12.26
N LYS A 305 -12.73 32.00 -13.24
CA LYS A 305 -11.61 32.51 -14.06
C LYS A 305 -12.01 33.73 -14.89
N ALA A 306 -13.16 33.67 -15.57
CA ALA A 306 -13.58 34.72 -16.50
C ALA A 306 -14.37 35.85 -15.81
N HIS A 307 -15.12 35.56 -14.75
CA HIS A 307 -16.08 36.51 -14.18
C HIS A 307 -15.93 36.74 -12.67
N LYS A 308 -15.00 36.04 -11.99
CA LYS A 308 -14.82 36.08 -10.52
C LYS A 308 -16.10 35.75 -9.75
N ILE A 309 -16.99 34.96 -10.36
CA ILE A 309 -18.22 34.48 -9.73
C ILE A 309 -17.92 33.20 -8.95
N LYS A 310 -18.22 33.20 -7.65
CA LYS A 310 -18.17 32.02 -6.80
C LYS A 310 -19.56 31.37 -6.78
N SER A 311 -19.70 30.18 -7.35
CA SER A 311 -21.01 29.52 -7.46
C SER A 311 -21.69 29.25 -6.11
N TRP A 312 -20.92 29.19 -5.02
CA TRP A 312 -21.40 28.94 -3.66
C TRP A 312 -21.54 30.21 -2.80
N ASP A 313 -21.27 31.38 -3.37
CA ASP A 313 -21.33 32.68 -2.69
C ASP A 313 -21.51 33.80 -3.73
N VAL A 314 -22.60 33.72 -4.49
CA VAL A 314 -22.83 34.62 -5.62
C VAL A 314 -23.51 35.91 -5.17
N SER A 315 -23.08 37.05 -5.70
CA SER A 315 -23.85 38.29 -5.60
C SER A 315 -24.86 38.34 -6.76
N PRO A 316 -26.18 38.46 -6.53
CA PRO A 316 -27.18 38.48 -7.60
C PRO A 316 -26.91 39.54 -8.68
N GLY A 317 -26.30 40.68 -8.32
CA GLY A 317 -25.93 41.73 -9.27
C GLY A 317 -24.84 41.34 -10.28
N GLN A 318 -24.07 40.28 -10.02
CA GLN A 318 -23.08 39.74 -10.97
C GLN A 318 -23.71 38.86 -12.06
N LEU A 319 -24.98 38.49 -11.90
CA LEU A 319 -25.66 37.58 -12.81
C LEU A 319 -26.31 38.34 -13.99
N PRO A 320 -26.48 37.68 -15.15
CA PRO A 320 -27.32 38.18 -16.23
C PRO A 320 -28.70 38.62 -15.71
N GLN A 321 -29.22 39.74 -16.21
CA GLN A 321 -30.45 40.37 -15.71
C GLN A 321 -31.63 39.37 -15.57
N ALA A 322 -31.78 38.48 -16.55
CA ALA A 322 -32.84 37.47 -16.58
C ALA A 322 -32.75 36.43 -15.45
N LEU A 323 -31.61 36.30 -14.77
CA LEU A 323 -31.38 35.30 -13.71
C LEU A 323 -31.31 35.91 -12.31
N GLN A 324 -31.26 37.24 -12.18
CA GLN A 324 -31.10 37.91 -10.89
C GLN A 324 -32.27 37.63 -9.95
N GLU A 325 -33.50 37.69 -10.47
CA GLU A 325 -34.70 37.50 -9.64
C GLU A 325 -34.85 36.05 -9.19
N THR A 326 -34.61 35.08 -10.09
CA THR A 326 -34.56 33.66 -9.73
C THR A 326 -33.48 33.40 -8.67
N CYS A 327 -32.33 34.07 -8.74
CA CYS A 327 -31.30 33.94 -7.72
C CYS A 327 -31.79 34.41 -6.35
N ARG A 328 -32.41 35.60 -6.29
CA ARG A 328 -32.94 36.17 -5.04
C ARG A 328 -34.02 35.31 -4.40
N THR A 329 -34.84 34.65 -5.22
CA THR A 329 -36.03 33.93 -4.76
C THR A 329 -35.82 32.44 -4.54
N CYS A 330 -34.86 31.81 -5.23
CA CYS A 330 -34.73 30.35 -5.24
C CYS A 330 -33.37 29.81 -4.79
N TYR A 331 -32.32 30.63 -4.74
CA TYR A 331 -30.95 30.15 -4.52
C TYR A 331 -30.34 30.59 -3.19
N LEU A 332 -31.12 31.22 -2.32
CA LEU A 332 -30.68 31.53 -0.96
C LEU A 332 -30.64 30.24 -0.14
N GLU A 333 -29.47 29.91 0.40
CA GLU A 333 -29.30 28.79 1.32
C GLU A 333 -29.56 29.21 2.76
N ASP A 334 -30.44 28.48 3.43
CA ASP A 334 -30.81 28.76 4.83
C ASP A 334 -29.66 28.48 5.82
N ILE A 335 -28.69 27.64 5.42
CA ILE A 335 -27.59 27.20 6.29
C ILE A 335 -26.60 28.33 6.59
N ASP A 336 -26.18 29.06 5.56
CA ASP A 336 -25.14 30.10 5.66
C ASP A 336 -25.58 31.47 5.13
N GLY A 337 -26.83 31.59 4.68
CA GLY A 337 -27.40 32.83 4.14
C GLY A 337 -26.77 33.26 2.81
N LYS A 338 -26.06 32.36 2.12
CA LYS A 338 -25.39 32.66 0.84
C LYS A 338 -26.23 32.22 -0.33
N TYR A 339 -26.06 32.90 -1.46
CA TYR A 339 -26.67 32.44 -2.70
C TYR A 339 -25.80 31.35 -3.35
N LYS A 340 -26.37 30.17 -3.59
CA LYS A 340 -25.69 29.03 -4.22
C LYS A 340 -26.36 28.64 -5.53
N LEU A 341 -25.61 28.73 -6.62
CA LEU A 341 -26.08 28.35 -7.95
C LEU A 341 -26.08 26.82 -8.08
N PRO A 342 -27.24 26.17 -8.30
CA PRO A 342 -27.26 24.76 -8.66
C PRO A 342 -26.60 24.54 -10.03
N LEU A 343 -26.17 23.30 -10.30
CA LEU A 343 -25.44 22.92 -11.52
C LEU A 343 -25.99 23.55 -12.81
N GLN A 344 -27.29 23.40 -13.07
CA GLN A 344 -27.91 23.94 -14.29
C GLN A 344 -27.87 25.49 -14.33
N ALA A 345 -28.03 26.14 -13.18
CA ALA A 345 -27.98 27.60 -13.09
C ALA A 345 -26.57 28.12 -13.41
N GLN A 346 -25.52 27.41 -12.97
CA GLN A 346 -24.14 27.78 -13.29
C GLN A 346 -23.91 27.84 -14.81
N PHE A 347 -24.39 26.85 -15.58
CA PHE A 347 -24.29 26.86 -17.04
C PHE A 347 -25.20 27.89 -17.72
N ARG A 348 -26.39 28.16 -17.18
CA ARG A 348 -27.26 29.25 -17.68
C ARG A 348 -26.61 30.61 -17.49
N VAL A 349 -25.95 30.83 -16.35
CA VAL A 349 -25.18 32.05 -16.08
C VAL A 349 -24.05 32.18 -17.10
N LEU A 350 -23.25 31.12 -17.29
CA LEU A 350 -22.20 31.10 -18.31
C LEU A 350 -22.74 31.43 -19.71
N ALA A 351 -23.84 30.80 -20.14
CA ALA A 351 -24.44 31.07 -21.44
C ALA A 351 -24.93 32.53 -21.58
N GLY A 352 -25.57 33.06 -20.53
CA GLY A 352 -26.03 34.46 -20.48
C GLY A 352 -24.89 35.49 -20.46
N LEU A 353 -23.69 35.07 -20.05
CA LEU A 353 -22.46 35.86 -20.11
C LEU A 353 -21.69 35.65 -21.43
N GLY A 354 -22.23 34.86 -22.38
CA GLY A 354 -21.62 34.60 -23.68
C GLY A 354 -20.51 33.53 -23.65
N ASP A 355 -20.37 32.77 -22.57
CA ASP A 355 -19.36 31.73 -22.45
C ASP A 355 -19.71 30.49 -23.29
N GLN A 356 -18.74 30.01 -24.07
CA GLN A 356 -18.90 28.88 -24.98
C GLN A 356 -19.27 27.57 -24.28
N LEU A 357 -18.74 27.33 -23.07
CA LEU A 357 -19.08 26.14 -22.29
C LEU A 357 -20.56 26.16 -21.90
N GLY A 358 -21.05 27.32 -21.44
CA GLY A 358 -22.46 27.52 -21.13
C GLY A 358 -23.36 27.31 -22.34
N GLN A 359 -23.02 27.90 -23.48
CA GLN A 359 -23.79 27.74 -24.73
C GLN A 359 -23.81 26.29 -25.23
N ALA A 360 -22.66 25.61 -25.20
CA ALA A 360 -22.55 24.21 -25.58
C ALA A 360 -23.35 23.29 -24.65
N PHE A 361 -23.36 23.57 -23.34
CA PHE A 361 -24.16 22.82 -22.38
C PHE A 361 -25.65 22.93 -22.68
N LEU A 362 -26.14 24.15 -22.97
CA LEU A 362 -27.56 24.34 -23.35
C LEU A 362 -27.92 23.61 -24.64
N LYS A 363 -26.99 23.54 -25.61
CA LYS A 363 -27.18 22.80 -26.85
C LYS A 363 -27.24 21.28 -26.62
N GLU A 364 -26.38 20.74 -25.75
CA GLU A 364 -26.34 19.30 -25.44
C GLU A 364 -27.35 18.89 -24.34
N TRP A 365 -28.06 19.84 -23.74
CA TRP A 365 -29.04 19.61 -22.68
C TRP A 365 -30.05 18.49 -22.95
N PRO A 366 -30.65 18.36 -24.16
CA PRO A 366 -31.58 17.25 -24.44
C PRO A 366 -30.97 15.86 -24.26
N LYS A 367 -29.66 15.71 -24.53
CA LYS A 367 -28.94 14.44 -24.34
C LYS A 367 -28.50 14.24 -22.89
N MET A 368 -28.09 15.31 -22.20
CA MET A 368 -27.63 15.25 -20.81
C MET A 368 -28.79 15.05 -19.83
N LYS A 369 -29.95 15.65 -20.10
CA LYS A 369 -31.13 15.60 -19.22
C LYS A 369 -31.46 14.19 -18.73
N PRO A 370 -31.68 13.18 -19.60
CA PRO A 370 -31.99 11.83 -19.13
C PRO A 370 -30.85 11.16 -18.35
N LEU A 371 -29.59 11.54 -18.60
CA LEU A 371 -28.43 10.99 -17.89
C LEU A 371 -28.29 11.59 -16.48
N LEU A 372 -28.50 12.90 -16.36
CA LEU A 372 -28.54 13.60 -15.07
C LEU A 372 -29.77 13.21 -14.26
N ASP A 373 -30.90 12.97 -14.93
CA ASP A 373 -32.10 12.43 -14.29
C ASP A 373 -31.84 11.02 -13.74
N ALA A 374 -31.16 10.15 -14.50
CA ALA A 374 -30.73 8.85 -13.99
C ALA A 374 -29.76 8.97 -12.80
N ALA A 375 -28.84 9.94 -12.81
CA ALA A 375 -27.95 10.21 -11.68
C ALA A 375 -28.72 10.64 -10.42
N ASN A 376 -29.79 11.44 -10.57
CA ASN A 376 -30.64 11.85 -9.46
C ASN A 376 -31.46 10.68 -8.89
N HIS A 377 -31.93 9.76 -9.74
CA HIS A 377 -32.65 8.56 -9.29
C HIS A 377 -31.73 7.44 -8.79
N ALA A 378 -30.41 7.61 -8.91
CA ALA A 378 -29.43 6.64 -8.45
C ALA A 378 -29.41 6.49 -6.92
N VAL A 379 -28.88 5.36 -6.42
CA VAL A 379 -28.77 5.09 -4.98
C VAL A 379 -27.89 6.12 -4.27
N LEU A 380 -26.75 6.50 -4.85
CA LEU A 380 -25.90 7.57 -4.29
C LEU A 380 -26.34 8.99 -4.68
N GLY A 381 -27.46 9.11 -5.41
CA GLY A 381 -28.13 10.38 -5.68
C GLY A 381 -29.24 10.65 -4.66
N HIS A 382 -30.47 10.69 -5.14
CA HIS A 382 -31.69 10.94 -4.36
C HIS A 382 -32.76 9.86 -4.55
N GLY A 383 -32.45 8.77 -5.26
CA GLY A 383 -33.39 7.70 -5.55
C GLY A 383 -32.96 6.35 -5.00
N PHE A 384 -33.49 5.30 -5.61
CA PHE A 384 -33.36 3.92 -5.12
C PHE A 384 -32.96 2.95 -6.24
N GLU A 385 -32.63 3.44 -7.43
CA GLU A 385 -32.27 2.60 -8.58
C GLU A 385 -30.74 2.52 -8.75
N PRO A 386 -30.14 1.35 -8.97
CA PRO A 386 -28.71 1.27 -9.22
C PRO A 386 -28.36 1.87 -10.60
N ILE A 387 -27.31 2.71 -10.65
CA ILE A 387 -26.84 3.28 -11.91
C ILE A 387 -26.04 2.27 -12.72
N LYS A 388 -26.31 2.22 -14.03
CA LYS A 388 -25.59 1.33 -14.96
C LYS A 388 -24.32 1.99 -15.50
N ALA A 389 -23.26 1.21 -15.66
CA ALA A 389 -21.97 1.67 -16.18
C ALA A 389 -22.09 2.36 -17.55
N GLU A 390 -22.99 1.90 -18.42
CA GLU A 390 -23.21 2.51 -19.74
C GLU A 390 -23.75 3.94 -19.64
N ARG A 391 -24.57 4.24 -18.62
CA ARG A 391 -25.07 5.60 -18.38
C ARG A 391 -23.95 6.53 -17.93
N VAL A 392 -23.05 6.04 -17.08
CA VAL A 392 -21.86 6.78 -16.66
C VAL A 392 -20.98 7.09 -17.87
N GLN A 393 -20.69 6.08 -18.70
CA GLN A 393 -19.88 6.26 -19.91
C GLN A 393 -20.52 7.25 -20.90
N GLN A 394 -21.83 7.15 -21.14
CA GLN A 394 -22.57 8.08 -22.00
C GLN A 394 -22.43 9.53 -21.52
N LEU A 395 -22.57 9.77 -20.21
CA LEU A 395 -22.40 11.11 -19.66
C LEU A 395 -20.95 11.56 -19.75
N TYR A 396 -19.99 10.66 -19.48
CA TYR A 396 -18.56 10.96 -19.52
C TYR A 396 -18.14 11.45 -20.90
N ASP A 397 -18.60 10.78 -21.96
CA ASP A 397 -18.31 11.15 -23.35
C ASP A 397 -18.90 12.52 -23.73
N VAL A 398 -20.07 12.87 -23.18
CA VAL A 398 -20.65 14.20 -23.36
C VAL A 398 -19.83 15.25 -22.61
N VAL A 399 -19.42 14.98 -21.37
CA VAL A 399 -18.61 15.91 -20.56
C VAL A 399 -17.23 16.15 -21.17
N ILE A 400 -16.55 15.12 -21.67
CA ILE A 400 -15.26 15.27 -22.38
C ILE A 400 -15.41 16.17 -23.61
N ARG A 401 -16.46 15.96 -24.41
CA ARG A 401 -16.73 16.77 -25.60
C ARG A 401 -17.08 18.21 -25.25
N LEU A 402 -17.89 18.40 -24.20
CA LEU A 402 -18.33 19.70 -23.72
C LEU A 402 -17.16 20.54 -23.19
N THR A 403 -16.28 19.91 -22.41
CA THR A 403 -15.15 20.59 -21.76
C THR A 403 -13.94 20.75 -22.67
N GLY A 404 -13.84 19.97 -23.75
CA GLY A 404 -12.68 19.96 -24.66
C GLY A 404 -11.41 19.42 -24.01
N VAL A 405 -11.53 18.73 -22.88
CA VAL A 405 -10.38 18.20 -22.14
C VAL A 405 -9.72 17.08 -22.93
N ALA A 406 -8.43 17.23 -23.18
CA ALA A 406 -7.63 16.20 -23.84
C ALA A 406 -7.33 15.05 -22.86
N ALA A 407 -7.45 13.80 -23.31
CA ALA A 407 -7.17 12.62 -22.49
C ALA A 407 -5.73 12.58 -21.93
N SER A 408 -4.78 13.28 -22.56
CA SER A 408 -3.39 13.42 -22.10
C SER A 408 -3.22 14.39 -20.92
N SER A 409 -4.21 15.24 -20.66
CA SER A 409 -4.19 16.19 -19.53
C SER A 409 -4.73 15.59 -18.23
N LEU A 410 -5.38 14.42 -18.30
CA LEU A 410 -5.93 13.71 -17.15
C LEU A 410 -4.82 12.87 -16.49
N PRO A 411 -4.65 12.94 -15.16
CA PRO A 411 -3.69 12.11 -14.45
C PRO A 411 -4.08 10.63 -14.59
N LYS A 412 -3.09 9.78 -14.83
CA LYS A 412 -3.27 8.32 -14.93
C LYS A 412 -2.38 7.64 -13.92
N PHE A 413 -2.98 6.79 -13.10
CA PHE A 413 -2.19 6.00 -12.16
C PHE A 413 -1.40 4.94 -12.96
N PRO A 414 -0.16 4.65 -12.54
CA PRO A 414 0.69 3.69 -13.22
C PRO A 414 0.12 2.28 -13.04
N VAL A 415 0.47 1.39 -13.96
CA VAL A 415 0.32 -0.05 -13.76
C VAL A 415 1.69 -0.59 -13.35
N LEU A 416 1.77 -1.20 -12.18
CA LEU A 416 2.98 -1.81 -11.65
C LEU A 416 3.13 -3.22 -12.23
N ASN A 417 4.11 -3.42 -13.10
CA ASN A 417 4.49 -4.71 -13.67
C ASN A 417 5.92 -5.06 -13.23
N LEU A 418 6.11 -5.34 -11.93
CA LEU A 418 7.41 -5.41 -11.24
C LEU A 418 7.65 -6.73 -10.48
#